data_AF-A0A953UTV4-F1
#
_entry.id   AF-A0A953UTV4-F1
#
_cell.length_a   1.000
_cell.length_b   1.000
_cell.length_c   1.000
_cell.angle_alpha   90.00
_cell.angle_beta   90.00
_cell.angle_gamma   90.00
#
_symmetry.space_group_name_H-M   'P 1'
#
loop_
_entity.id
_entity.type
_entity.pdbx_description
1 polymer ?
#
loop_
_entity_poly.entity_id
_entity_poly.type
_entity_poly.pdbx_seq_one_letter_code
_entity_poly.pdbx_strand_id
1 'polypeptide(L)'
;MGQPIVVRRLSAGAQRRRKSARRPDESGRGKHECLRHVHYYGGVQLPPHVMRAIEERAEAVGFAALKRAATAMSEAYRDGRIARLPDAERTTAYLVTRMPASYAAAYAVLREVRHRLGTKTVASVLDIGAGTGAASLAARACFPDAAITMVERDAAFVDAARQFLPDAVGRTLDLSGRLPPHDLVVAAYSLGEIREPVAKQLWQSARVALVVIEPGTPQGFSLIRGVRAELLEAGAQMVAPCPAETPCPIVDPDWCHFAARVERSSIHRRVKDAELGYEDEKYSYVALAREAVALPAGRVVRRPQQRPGLIVLETCTAGGLRTERVTKRDREAFRAARKRSWGDDWGTV
;
A
#
# COMPACT_ATOMS: atom_id res chain seq x y z
N MET A 1 74.45 -25.88 -19.98
CA MET A 1 74.22 -24.44 -20.21
C MET A 1 73.71 -24.25 -21.63
N GLY A 2 73.07 -23.12 -21.96
CA GLY A 2 72.79 -22.73 -23.36
C GLY A 2 71.56 -23.38 -24.02
N GLN A 3 70.39 -22.75 -23.83
CA GLN A 3 69.35 -22.67 -24.87
C GLN A 3 69.48 -21.28 -25.53
N PRO A 4 68.91 -20.99 -26.74
CA PRO A 4 67.48 -20.57 -26.81
C PRO A 4 66.75 -20.71 -28.20
N ILE A 5 65.44 -20.34 -28.24
CA ILE A 5 64.73 -19.68 -29.39
C ILE A 5 64.44 -20.54 -30.67
N VAL A 6 63.42 -20.35 -31.54
CA VAL A 6 62.01 -19.79 -31.52
C VAL A 6 61.42 -19.98 -32.97
N VAL A 7 60.13 -20.06 -33.34
CA VAL A 7 58.84 -20.56 -32.77
C VAL A 7 57.73 -20.51 -33.88
N ARG A 8 56.54 -21.15 -33.68
CA ARG A 8 55.28 -21.06 -34.50
C ARG A 8 55.33 -21.77 -35.89
N ARG A 9 54.22 -22.06 -36.62
CA ARG A 9 52.78 -21.65 -36.54
C ARG A 9 51.82 -22.68 -37.22
N LEU A 10 50.59 -22.84 -36.69
CA LEU A 10 49.28 -23.22 -37.31
C LEU A 10 49.13 -24.38 -38.33
N SER A 11 48.01 -25.11 -38.23
CA SER A 11 47.42 -25.98 -39.27
C SER A 11 45.88 -25.97 -39.20
N ALA A 12 45.17 -26.37 -40.27
CA ALA A 12 43.70 -26.30 -40.36
C ALA A 12 43.08 -27.32 -41.36
N GLY A 13 41.80 -27.67 -41.13
CA GLY A 13 40.97 -28.53 -42.00
C GLY A 13 41.11 -30.04 -41.74
N ALA A 14 40.14 -30.91 -42.09
CA ALA A 14 38.74 -30.67 -42.51
C ALA A 14 37.90 -31.95 -42.28
N GLN A 15 36.60 -31.83 -41.96
CA GLN A 15 35.70 -32.98 -41.74
C GLN A 15 34.76 -33.24 -42.93
N ARG A 16 34.53 -34.52 -43.26
CA ARG A 16 33.61 -34.97 -44.33
C ARG A 16 32.34 -35.64 -43.79
N ARG A 17 31.24 -35.48 -44.55
CA ARG A 17 29.87 -35.96 -44.22
C ARG A 17 29.66 -37.46 -44.42
N ARG A 18 28.86 -38.07 -43.53
CA ARG A 18 27.90 -39.18 -43.75
C ARG A 18 26.83 -39.04 -42.65
N LYS A 19 25.55 -39.43 -42.73
CA LYS A 19 24.54 -39.80 -43.74
C LYS A 19 23.21 -39.88 -42.93
N SER A 20 22.06 -40.09 -43.56
CA SER A 20 20.72 -40.07 -42.92
C SER A 20 20.42 -41.23 -41.96
N ALA A 21 19.60 -40.97 -40.93
CA ALA A 21 18.87 -41.98 -40.15
C ALA A 21 17.37 -41.60 -40.04
N ARG A 22 16.49 -42.58 -39.78
CA ARG A 22 15.03 -42.41 -39.63
C ARG A 22 14.66 -41.98 -38.20
N ARG A 23 13.44 -41.46 -38.01
CA ARG A 23 12.80 -41.31 -36.68
C ARG A 23 12.46 -42.68 -36.07
N PRO A 24 12.71 -42.90 -34.78
CA PRO A 24 11.84 -43.64 -33.88
C PRO A 24 10.93 -42.68 -33.08
N ASP A 25 10.03 -43.23 -32.26
CA ASP A 25 9.07 -42.50 -31.41
C ASP A 25 9.42 -42.63 -29.90
N GLU A 26 8.64 -41.96 -29.06
CA GLU A 26 8.53 -42.08 -27.60
C GLU A 26 9.82 -42.04 -26.73
N SER A 27 10.04 -40.92 -26.02
CA SER A 27 9.77 -40.88 -24.57
C SER A 27 10.27 -39.61 -23.85
N GLY A 28 9.38 -39.00 -23.06
CA GLY A 28 9.64 -38.27 -21.81
C GLY A 28 10.67 -37.12 -21.74
N ARG A 29 10.18 -35.88 -21.56
CA ARG A 29 10.41 -34.99 -20.38
C ARG A 29 9.88 -33.57 -20.62
N GLY A 30 9.64 -32.82 -19.53
CA GLY A 30 9.73 -31.34 -19.56
C GLY A 30 8.46 -30.51 -19.83
N LYS A 31 7.32 -30.79 -19.19
CA LYS A 31 6.20 -29.82 -19.13
C LYS A 31 6.53 -28.60 -18.25
N HIS A 32 7.39 -27.70 -18.73
CA HIS A 32 7.57 -26.36 -18.15
C HIS A 32 6.45 -25.41 -18.60
N GLU A 33 5.20 -25.82 -18.38
CA GLU A 33 4.03 -25.10 -18.86
C GLU A 33 3.65 -23.96 -17.91
N CYS A 34 4.23 -22.79 -18.21
CA CYS A 34 3.65 -21.47 -17.94
C CYS A 34 3.25 -21.17 -16.49
N LEU A 35 4.17 -20.57 -15.72
CA LEU A 35 3.85 -19.69 -14.59
C LEU A 35 3.12 -18.44 -15.10
N ARG A 36 1.85 -18.60 -15.47
CA ARG A 36 0.97 -17.49 -15.87
C ARG A 36 0.97 -16.47 -14.75
N HIS A 37 1.34 -15.24 -15.09
CA HIS A 37 1.33 -14.12 -14.16
C HIS A 37 -0.12 -13.90 -13.69
N VAL A 38 -0.40 -14.27 -12.44
CA VAL A 38 -1.60 -13.78 -11.76
C VAL A 38 -1.37 -12.28 -11.56
N HIS A 39 -2.31 -11.45 -11.98
CA HIS A 39 -2.27 -10.00 -11.79
C HIS A 39 -2.54 -9.69 -10.32
N TYR A 40 -1.55 -9.96 -9.46
CA TYR A 40 -1.56 -9.62 -8.05
C TYR A 40 -1.57 -8.10 -7.90
N TYR A 41 -2.68 -7.59 -7.37
CA TYR A 41 -3.03 -6.17 -7.25
C TYR A 41 -3.15 -5.48 -8.61
N GLY A 42 -4.31 -4.85 -8.88
CA GLY A 42 -4.36 -3.80 -9.90
C GLY A 42 -3.46 -2.65 -9.44
N GLY A 43 -2.50 -2.25 -10.28
CA GLY A 43 -1.57 -1.17 -9.96
C GLY A 43 -2.32 0.12 -9.66
N VAL A 44 -2.00 0.76 -8.54
CA VAL A 44 -2.53 2.07 -8.19
C VAL A 44 -1.49 3.12 -8.57
N GLN A 45 -1.87 4.01 -9.47
CA GLN A 45 -1.10 5.20 -9.85
C GLN A 45 -1.80 6.46 -9.32
N LEU A 46 -1.02 7.51 -9.05
CA LEU A 46 -1.56 8.86 -8.86
C LEU A 46 -2.32 9.32 -10.12
N PRO A 47 -3.29 10.24 -10.02
CA PRO A 47 -3.96 10.81 -11.19
C PRO A 47 -2.94 11.45 -12.16
N PRO A 48 -3.10 11.32 -13.49
CA PRO A 48 -2.08 11.76 -14.46
C PRO A 48 -1.68 13.24 -14.37
N HIS A 49 -2.58 14.13 -13.95
CA HIS A 49 -2.27 15.55 -13.74
C HIS A 49 -1.36 15.78 -12.52
N VAL A 50 -1.52 14.98 -11.46
CA VAL A 50 -0.66 15.02 -10.27
C VAL A 50 0.72 14.46 -10.58
N MET A 51 0.80 13.34 -11.31
CA MET A 51 2.09 12.81 -11.75
C MET A 51 2.88 13.84 -12.55
N ARG A 52 2.24 14.51 -13.52
CA ARG A 52 2.87 15.57 -14.31
C ARG A 52 3.36 16.74 -13.44
N ALA A 53 2.53 17.27 -12.55
CA ALA A 53 2.91 18.40 -11.69
C ALA A 53 4.03 18.04 -10.69
N ILE A 54 4.14 16.76 -10.28
CA ILE A 54 5.27 16.25 -9.50
C ILE A 54 6.54 16.15 -10.37
N GLU A 55 6.42 15.73 -11.63
CA GLU A 55 7.53 15.67 -12.58
C GLU A 55 8.05 17.08 -12.93
N GLU A 56 7.16 18.04 -13.22
CA GLU A 56 7.49 19.46 -13.45
C GLU A 56 8.22 20.09 -12.24
N ARG A 57 7.75 19.83 -11.01
CA ARG A 57 8.46 20.23 -9.76
C ARG A 57 9.85 19.58 -9.65
N ALA A 58 9.96 18.29 -9.99
CA ALA A 58 11.19 17.53 -9.88
C ALA A 58 12.24 17.95 -10.92
N GLU A 59 11.81 18.42 -12.09
CA GLU A 59 12.67 19.08 -13.07
C GLU A 59 13.13 20.46 -12.58
N ALA A 60 12.22 21.28 -12.05
CA ALA A 60 12.56 22.61 -11.51
C ALA A 60 13.52 22.59 -10.32
N VAL A 61 13.42 21.59 -9.43
CA VAL A 61 14.39 21.35 -8.33
C VAL A 61 15.71 20.75 -8.83
N GLY A 62 15.68 20.00 -9.93
CA GLY A 62 16.84 19.33 -10.51
C GLY A 62 17.22 18.03 -9.81
N PHE A 63 17.55 17.02 -10.61
CA PHE A 63 17.78 15.64 -10.15
C PHE A 63 18.85 15.50 -9.05
N ALA A 64 19.92 16.28 -9.09
CA ALA A 64 21.00 16.21 -8.10
C ALA A 64 20.56 16.68 -6.71
N ALA A 65 19.79 17.77 -6.63
CA ALA A 65 19.22 18.26 -5.38
C ALA A 65 18.16 17.28 -4.84
N LEU A 66 17.24 16.87 -5.71
CA LEU A 66 16.19 15.89 -5.40
C LEU A 66 16.74 14.58 -4.82
N LYS A 67 17.84 14.04 -5.38
CA LYS A 67 18.47 12.82 -4.88
C LYS A 67 19.13 13.02 -3.51
N ARG A 68 19.85 14.13 -3.28
CA ARG A 68 20.40 14.45 -1.94
C ARG A 68 19.29 14.57 -0.89
N ALA A 69 18.21 15.28 -1.22
CA ALA A 69 17.07 15.48 -0.34
C ALA A 69 16.39 14.15 0.02
N ALA A 70 16.15 13.28 -0.96
CA ALA A 70 15.58 11.94 -0.73
C ALA A 70 16.48 11.05 0.16
N THR A 71 17.81 11.08 -0.05
CA THR A 71 18.77 10.37 0.82
C THR A 71 18.73 10.91 2.25
N ALA A 72 18.87 12.23 2.43
CA ALA A 72 18.89 12.85 3.75
C ALA A 72 17.58 12.67 4.53
N MET A 73 16.42 12.64 3.84
CA MET A 73 15.14 12.29 4.46
C MET A 73 15.07 10.82 4.88
N SER A 74 15.58 9.90 4.06
CA SER A 74 15.63 8.46 4.35
C SER A 74 16.56 8.13 5.53
N GLU A 75 17.67 8.86 5.65
CA GLU A 75 18.61 8.76 6.77
C GLU A 75 18.00 9.33 8.06
N ALA A 76 17.50 10.57 8.01
CA ALA A 76 16.88 11.22 9.17
C ALA A 76 15.69 10.41 9.73
N TYR A 77 14.84 9.84 8.86
CA TYR A 77 13.73 8.96 9.27
C TYR A 77 14.19 7.72 10.04
N ARG A 78 15.29 7.07 9.64
CA ARG A 78 15.85 5.90 10.36
C ARG A 78 16.34 6.26 11.75
N ASP A 79 16.85 7.48 11.91
CA ASP A 79 17.39 7.99 13.17
C ASP A 79 16.32 8.66 14.07
N GLY A 80 15.05 8.70 13.63
CA GLY A 80 13.97 9.41 14.34
C GLY A 80 14.13 10.94 14.34
N ARG A 81 14.81 11.48 13.32
CA ARG A 81 15.14 12.91 13.17
C ARG A 81 14.43 13.54 11.96
N ILE A 82 14.28 14.87 11.97
CA ILE A 82 13.79 15.64 10.82
C ILE A 82 14.99 16.17 10.03
N ALA A 83 15.02 15.89 8.72
CA ALA A 83 16.06 16.39 7.82
C ALA A 83 15.94 17.92 7.63
N ARG A 84 17.01 18.66 7.93
CA ARG A 84 17.10 20.11 7.65
C ARG A 84 17.42 20.34 6.17
N LEU A 85 16.38 20.55 5.38
CA LEU A 85 16.43 20.72 3.92
C LEU A 85 15.56 21.92 3.51
N PRO A 86 15.90 22.64 2.42
CA PRO A 86 15.03 23.67 1.85
C PRO A 86 13.63 23.13 1.53
N ASP A 87 12.59 23.91 1.77
CA ASP A 87 11.19 23.47 1.66
C ASP A 87 10.85 22.89 0.28
N ALA A 88 11.35 23.51 -0.79
CA ALA A 88 11.18 23.03 -2.17
C ALA A 88 11.85 21.66 -2.39
N GLU A 89 13.07 21.45 -1.87
CA GLU A 89 13.79 20.17 -1.96
C GLU A 89 13.09 19.08 -1.13
N ARG A 90 12.76 19.37 0.14
CA ARG A 90 12.06 18.46 1.06
C ARG A 90 10.72 18.01 0.49
N THR A 91 9.89 18.96 0.07
CA THR A 91 8.54 18.69 -0.44
C THR A 91 8.58 17.88 -1.73
N THR A 92 9.47 18.24 -2.67
CA THR A 92 9.58 17.54 -3.95
C THR A 92 10.15 16.12 -3.78
N ALA A 93 11.09 15.92 -2.85
CA ALA A 93 11.54 14.58 -2.46
C ALA A 93 10.41 13.74 -1.82
N TYR A 94 9.56 14.33 -0.97
CA TYR A 94 8.39 13.63 -0.42
C TYR A 94 7.38 13.23 -1.52
N LEU A 95 7.03 14.18 -2.39
CA LEU A 95 6.14 13.99 -3.54
C LEU A 95 6.62 12.86 -4.47
N VAL A 96 7.92 12.81 -4.77
CA VAL A 96 8.49 11.79 -5.67
C VAL A 96 8.65 10.43 -5.00
N THR A 97 8.91 10.35 -3.68
CA THR A 97 9.38 9.10 -3.04
C THR A 97 8.41 8.45 -2.04
N ARG A 98 7.46 9.19 -1.46
CA ARG A 98 6.47 8.70 -0.48
C ARG A 98 5.02 8.91 -0.90
N MET A 99 4.65 10.06 -1.47
CA MET A 99 3.25 10.36 -1.84
C MET A 99 2.57 9.26 -2.69
N PRO A 100 3.20 8.64 -3.71
CA PRO A 100 2.57 7.59 -4.52
C PRO A 100 2.20 6.35 -3.69
N ALA A 101 3.01 6.04 -2.67
CA ALA A 101 2.80 4.92 -1.77
C ALA A 101 1.69 5.19 -0.76
N SER A 102 1.71 6.35 -0.10
CA SER A 102 0.67 6.78 0.82
C SER A 102 -0.69 6.90 0.11
N TYR A 103 -0.73 7.42 -1.12
CA TYR A 103 -1.93 7.46 -1.95
C TYR A 103 -2.44 6.05 -2.31
N ALA A 104 -1.55 5.13 -2.69
CA ALA A 104 -1.96 3.77 -3.06
C ALA A 104 -2.59 3.01 -1.88
N ALA A 105 -2.03 3.15 -0.68
CA ALA A 105 -2.60 2.59 0.54
C ALA A 105 -3.96 3.25 0.88
N ALA A 106 -4.01 4.59 0.89
CA ALA A 106 -5.23 5.33 1.17
C ALA A 106 -6.35 5.03 0.17
N TYR A 107 -6.05 4.97 -1.13
CA TYR A 107 -7.03 4.65 -2.17
C TYR A 107 -7.54 3.21 -2.07
N ALA A 108 -6.67 2.25 -1.74
CA ALA A 108 -7.09 0.86 -1.51
C ALA A 108 -8.10 0.77 -0.34
N VAL A 109 -7.80 1.44 0.78
CA VAL A 109 -8.65 1.46 1.98
C VAL A 109 -9.94 2.26 1.75
N LEU A 110 -9.87 3.50 1.26
CA LEU A 110 -11.04 4.37 1.11
C LEU A 110 -12.03 3.84 0.06
N ARG A 111 -11.56 3.16 -0.98
CA ARG A 111 -12.41 2.46 -1.95
C ARG A 111 -13.18 1.31 -1.31
N GLU A 112 -12.54 0.58 -0.40
CA GLU A 112 -13.20 -0.49 0.38
C GLU A 112 -14.20 0.09 1.39
N VAL A 113 -13.84 1.16 2.09
CA VAL A 113 -14.73 1.87 3.02
C VAL A 113 -15.96 2.42 2.29
N ARG A 114 -15.79 3.08 1.13
CA ARG A 114 -16.91 3.51 0.27
C ARG A 114 -17.84 2.35 -0.09
N HIS A 115 -17.27 1.20 -0.47
CA HIS A 115 -18.06 0.02 -0.82
C HIS A 115 -18.88 -0.52 0.36
N ARG A 116 -18.27 -0.64 1.55
CA ARG A 116 -18.93 -1.18 2.75
C ARG A 116 -19.94 -0.21 3.39
N LEU A 117 -19.73 1.10 3.27
CA LEU A 117 -20.69 2.12 3.70
C LEU A 117 -21.99 2.12 2.85
N GLY A 118 -21.96 1.55 1.64
CA GLY A 118 -23.13 1.34 0.81
C GLY A 118 -23.76 2.65 0.34
N THR A 119 -24.97 2.94 0.82
CA THR A 119 -25.73 4.17 0.50
C THR A 119 -25.47 5.32 1.49
N LYS A 120 -24.70 5.10 2.57
CA LYS A 120 -24.34 6.16 3.52
C LYS A 120 -23.51 7.24 2.81
N THR A 121 -24.00 8.48 2.86
CA THR A 121 -23.35 9.62 2.18
C THR A 121 -22.20 10.19 3.01
N VAL A 122 -21.12 10.58 2.34
CA VAL A 122 -19.98 11.32 2.91
C VAL A 122 -19.86 12.61 2.11
N ALA A 123 -20.26 13.74 2.70
CA ALA A 123 -20.23 15.06 2.06
C ALA A 123 -19.06 15.93 2.56
N SER A 124 -18.35 15.48 3.60
CA SER A 124 -17.21 16.19 4.19
C SER A 124 -16.15 15.21 4.70
N VAL A 125 -14.88 15.50 4.41
CA VAL A 125 -13.69 14.72 4.78
C VAL A 125 -12.69 15.58 5.55
N LEU A 126 -12.19 15.08 6.68
CA LEU A 126 -11.10 15.68 7.45
C LEU A 126 -9.86 14.78 7.38
N ASP A 127 -8.77 15.27 6.82
CA ASP A 127 -7.50 14.56 6.67
C ASP A 127 -6.49 15.06 7.71
N ILE A 128 -6.07 14.20 8.64
CA ILE A 128 -5.28 14.53 9.84
C ILE A 128 -3.82 14.12 9.63
N GLY A 129 -2.91 15.10 9.65
CA GLY A 129 -1.54 14.90 9.21
C GLY A 129 -1.50 14.64 7.70
N ALA A 130 -2.25 15.46 6.95
CA ALA A 130 -2.51 15.25 5.52
C ALA A 130 -1.24 15.22 4.66
N GLY A 131 -0.13 15.79 5.16
CA GLY A 131 1.14 15.90 4.46
C GLY A 131 0.95 16.56 3.10
N THR A 132 1.51 15.93 2.06
CA THR A 132 1.33 16.38 0.66
C THR A 132 -0.05 16.02 0.06
N GLY A 133 -1.08 15.85 0.89
CA GLY A 133 -2.47 15.59 0.50
C GLY A 133 -2.75 14.19 -0.03
N ALA A 134 -1.93 13.19 0.31
CA ALA A 134 -2.01 11.86 -0.29
C ALA A 134 -3.33 11.13 0.01
N ALA A 135 -3.81 11.21 1.26
CA ALA A 135 -5.08 10.62 1.67
C ALA A 135 -6.28 11.46 1.18
N SER A 136 -6.18 12.79 1.23
CA SER A 136 -7.15 13.71 0.61
C SER A 136 -7.35 13.47 -0.89
N LEU A 137 -6.29 13.20 -1.64
CA LEU A 137 -6.39 12.91 -3.08
C LEU A 137 -7.07 11.56 -3.34
N ALA A 138 -6.80 10.56 -2.51
CA ALA A 138 -7.54 9.30 -2.52
C ALA A 138 -9.01 9.47 -2.09
N ALA A 139 -9.29 10.38 -1.15
CA ALA A 139 -10.63 10.73 -0.72
C ALA A 139 -11.42 11.43 -1.84
N ARG A 140 -10.83 12.37 -2.59
CA ARG A 140 -11.45 12.97 -3.78
C ARG A 140 -11.81 11.90 -4.83
N ALA A 141 -10.97 10.89 -5.03
CA ALA A 141 -11.28 9.79 -5.95
C ALA A 141 -12.41 8.86 -5.43
N CYS A 142 -12.57 8.74 -4.11
CA CYS A 142 -13.58 7.89 -3.49
C CYS A 142 -14.90 8.62 -3.17
N PHE A 143 -14.88 9.92 -2.96
CA PHE A 143 -15.99 10.77 -2.54
C PHE A 143 -15.92 12.10 -3.32
N PRO A 144 -16.26 12.09 -4.63
CA PRO A 144 -15.94 13.19 -5.55
C PRO A 144 -16.54 14.53 -5.13
N ASP A 145 -17.76 14.51 -4.60
CA ASP A 145 -18.53 15.70 -4.22
C ASP A 145 -18.25 16.19 -2.79
N ALA A 146 -17.38 15.51 -2.04
CA ALA A 146 -17.13 15.84 -0.64
C ALA A 146 -16.22 17.08 -0.47
N ALA A 147 -16.53 17.95 0.48
CA ALA A 147 -15.64 19.03 0.89
C ALA A 147 -14.45 18.46 1.70
N ILE A 148 -13.22 18.84 1.35
CA ILE A 148 -12.01 18.31 1.97
C ILE A 148 -11.36 19.39 2.85
N THR A 149 -11.12 19.07 4.13
CA THR A 149 -10.29 19.87 5.04
C THR A 149 -9.00 19.09 5.33
N MET A 150 -7.84 19.70 5.07
CA MET A 150 -6.53 19.14 5.40
C MET A 150 -6.01 19.78 6.68
N VAL A 151 -5.56 18.99 7.66
CA VAL A 151 -4.89 19.44 8.88
C VAL A 151 -3.43 19.04 8.81
N GLU A 152 -2.54 20.04 8.74
CA GLU A 152 -1.10 19.83 8.54
C GLU A 152 -0.28 20.99 9.14
N ARG A 153 0.92 20.66 9.62
CA ARG A 153 1.89 21.56 10.27
C ARG A 153 2.94 22.11 9.30
N ASP A 154 3.31 21.38 8.25
CA ASP A 154 4.20 21.85 7.20
C ASP A 154 3.41 22.58 6.11
N ALA A 155 3.43 23.92 6.14
CA ALA A 155 2.72 24.75 5.16
C ALA A 155 3.18 24.49 3.71
N ALA A 156 4.45 24.13 3.48
CA ALA A 156 4.94 23.82 2.14
C ALA A 156 4.34 22.51 1.58
N PHE A 157 3.97 21.58 2.46
CA PHE A 157 3.25 20.36 2.07
C PHE A 157 1.78 20.67 1.74
N VAL A 158 1.12 21.55 2.50
CA VAL A 158 -0.25 22.03 2.20
C VAL A 158 -0.30 22.76 0.86
N ASP A 159 0.64 23.67 0.60
CA ASP A 159 0.68 24.45 -0.64
C ASP A 159 1.11 23.62 -1.85
N ALA A 160 1.80 22.49 -1.65
CA ALA A 160 1.94 21.47 -2.67
C ALA A 160 0.64 20.70 -2.92
N ALA A 161 -0.05 20.24 -1.88
CA ALA A 161 -1.33 19.54 -2.01
C ALA A 161 -2.39 20.36 -2.75
N ARG A 162 -2.45 21.68 -2.47
CA ARG A 162 -3.36 22.65 -3.12
C ARG A 162 -3.18 22.76 -4.64
N GLN A 163 -2.02 22.40 -5.20
CA GLN A 163 -1.84 22.36 -6.67
C GLN A 163 -2.64 21.24 -7.34
N PHE A 164 -3.04 20.22 -6.57
CA PHE A 164 -3.83 19.07 -7.03
C PHE A 164 -5.26 19.11 -6.48
N LEU A 165 -5.44 19.78 -5.34
CA LEU A 165 -6.68 19.92 -4.58
C LEU A 165 -6.96 21.41 -4.31
N PRO A 166 -7.24 22.22 -5.35
CA PRO A 166 -7.38 23.68 -5.22
C PRO A 166 -8.59 24.11 -4.37
N ASP A 167 -9.57 23.22 -4.19
CA ASP A 167 -10.76 23.44 -3.37
C ASP A 167 -10.63 22.90 -1.91
N ALA A 168 -9.49 22.27 -1.56
CA ALA A 168 -9.29 21.71 -0.24
C ALA A 168 -8.84 22.77 0.79
N VAL A 169 -9.55 22.83 1.91
CA VAL A 169 -9.33 23.79 3.00
C VAL A 169 -8.16 23.33 3.86
N GLY A 170 -6.94 23.68 3.46
CA GLY A 170 -5.74 23.53 4.28
C GLY A 170 -5.79 24.40 5.55
N ARG A 171 -5.59 23.78 6.72
CA ARG A 171 -5.52 24.40 8.04
C ARG A 171 -4.29 23.91 8.79
N THR A 172 -3.58 24.82 9.44
CA THR A 172 -2.69 24.45 10.55
C THR A 172 -3.49 24.53 11.84
N LEU A 173 -3.74 23.37 12.45
CA LEU A 173 -4.36 23.25 13.77
C LEU A 173 -3.40 22.51 14.70
N ASP A 174 -3.31 22.99 15.93
CA ASP A 174 -2.82 22.18 17.03
C ASP A 174 -3.89 21.12 17.38
N LEU A 175 -3.46 19.87 17.54
CA LEU A 175 -4.33 18.76 17.94
C LEU A 175 -4.67 18.80 19.44
N SER A 176 -4.19 19.77 20.22
CA SER A 176 -4.79 20.10 21.53
C SER A 176 -6.22 20.66 21.42
N GLY A 177 -6.61 21.20 20.26
CA GLY A 177 -7.88 21.88 20.05
C GLY A 177 -9.04 20.99 19.59
N ARG A 178 -10.29 21.44 19.80
CA ARG A 178 -11.48 20.74 19.30
C ARG A 178 -11.50 20.74 17.76
N LEU A 179 -11.44 19.54 17.17
CA LEU A 179 -11.50 19.37 15.72
C LEU A 179 -12.90 19.66 15.16
N PRO A 180 -13.00 20.23 13.94
CA PRO A 180 -14.28 20.49 13.28
C PRO A 180 -14.96 19.17 12.84
N PRO A 181 -16.27 18.99 13.07
CA PRO A 181 -16.96 17.74 12.72
C PRO A 181 -17.11 17.57 11.20
N HIS A 182 -16.74 16.40 10.69
CA HIS A 182 -16.81 15.96 9.30
C HIS A 182 -17.43 14.56 9.23
N ASP A 183 -17.89 14.13 8.05
CA ASP A 183 -18.58 12.85 7.93
C ASP A 183 -17.59 11.69 7.96
N LEU A 184 -16.51 11.83 7.19
CA LEU A 184 -15.35 10.94 7.23
C LEU A 184 -14.16 11.68 7.87
N VAL A 185 -13.52 11.06 8.85
CA VAL A 185 -12.19 11.47 9.32
C VAL A 185 -11.17 10.43 8.85
N VAL A 186 -10.05 10.88 8.33
CA VAL A 186 -8.93 10.05 7.87
C VAL A 186 -7.66 10.51 8.58
N ALA A 187 -6.83 9.56 8.99
CA ALA A 187 -5.47 9.82 9.44
C ALA A 187 -4.56 8.73 8.88
N ALA A 188 -3.59 9.09 8.05
CA ALA A 188 -2.81 8.13 7.28
C ALA A 188 -1.31 8.42 7.39
N TYR A 189 -0.58 7.51 8.02
CA TYR A 189 0.85 7.62 8.33
C TYR A 189 1.18 8.81 9.25
N SER A 190 0.28 9.14 10.18
CA SER A 190 0.34 10.36 10.99
C SER A 190 0.14 10.14 12.49
N LEU A 191 -0.58 9.10 12.94
CA LEU A 191 -0.70 8.81 14.38
C LEU A 191 0.61 8.25 14.95
N GLY A 192 1.45 7.63 14.12
CA GLY A 192 2.81 7.27 14.52
C GLY A 192 3.73 8.46 14.84
N GLU A 193 3.39 9.68 14.40
CA GLU A 193 4.15 10.91 14.66
C GLU A 193 3.55 11.79 15.76
N ILE A 194 2.26 11.59 16.07
CA ILE A 194 1.54 12.26 17.17
C ILE A 194 1.86 11.53 18.49
N ARG A 195 2.14 12.28 19.56
CA ARG A 195 2.62 11.70 20.84
C ARG A 195 1.49 11.47 21.84
N GLU A 196 0.33 12.06 21.57
CA GLU A 196 -0.85 12.15 22.42
C GLU A 196 -1.94 11.14 21.97
N PRO A 197 -2.73 10.55 22.90
CA PRO A 197 -3.85 9.66 22.55
C PRO A 197 -5.04 10.37 21.87
N VAL A 198 -4.92 10.70 20.58
CA VAL A 198 -5.92 11.47 19.82
C VAL A 198 -7.13 10.65 19.33
N ALA A 199 -7.14 9.32 19.42
CA ALA A 199 -8.14 8.48 18.74
C ALA A 199 -9.59 8.81 19.14
N LYS A 200 -9.89 9.02 20.43
CA LYS A 200 -11.21 9.47 20.91
C LYS A 200 -11.62 10.85 20.38
N GLN A 201 -10.66 11.76 20.18
CA GLN A 201 -10.89 13.10 19.64
C GLN A 201 -11.15 13.09 18.13
N LEU A 202 -10.40 12.25 17.38
CA LEU A 202 -10.67 12.00 15.96
C LEU A 202 -12.04 11.32 15.77
N TRP A 203 -12.42 10.45 16.70
CA TRP A 203 -13.74 9.82 16.70
C TRP A 203 -14.84 10.84 16.97
N GLN A 204 -14.66 11.75 17.93
CA GLN A 204 -15.60 12.84 18.23
C GLN A 204 -15.84 13.80 17.06
N SER A 205 -14.88 13.96 16.12
CA SER A 205 -15.10 14.72 14.89
C SER A 205 -15.71 13.92 13.73
N ALA A 206 -15.86 12.59 13.84
CA ALA A 206 -16.45 11.73 12.80
C ALA A 206 -17.97 11.53 12.97
N ARG A 207 -18.78 12.01 12.00
CA ARG A 207 -20.24 11.79 11.95
C ARG A 207 -20.67 10.47 11.30
N VAL A 208 -19.86 9.90 10.41
CA VAL A 208 -20.16 8.64 9.70
C VAL A 208 -19.09 7.60 9.96
N ALA A 209 -17.81 7.93 9.71
CA ALA A 209 -16.70 6.99 9.89
C ALA A 209 -15.35 7.65 10.23
N LEU A 210 -14.49 6.88 10.90
CA LEU A 210 -13.07 7.18 11.09
C LEU A 210 -12.22 6.07 10.45
N VAL A 211 -11.19 6.48 9.72
CA VAL A 211 -10.21 5.60 9.06
C VAL A 211 -8.81 5.96 9.52
N VAL A 212 -8.07 4.99 10.07
CA VAL A 212 -6.66 5.14 10.43
C VAL A 212 -5.83 4.14 9.63
N ILE A 213 -4.73 4.62 9.03
CA ILE A 213 -3.78 3.84 8.23
C ILE A 213 -2.37 4.12 8.74
N GLU A 214 -1.56 3.08 8.94
CA GLU A 214 -0.17 3.19 9.41
C GLU A 214 0.73 2.19 8.67
N PRO A 215 2.07 2.30 8.73
CA PRO A 215 2.99 1.35 8.14
C PRO A 215 2.67 -0.11 8.52
N GLY A 216 2.80 -1.02 7.55
CA GLY A 216 2.56 -2.45 7.72
C GLY A 216 3.70 -3.16 8.47
N THR A 217 3.96 -2.71 9.69
CA THR A 217 5.01 -3.14 10.62
C THR A 217 4.39 -3.57 11.96
N PRO A 218 5.14 -4.25 12.85
CA PRO A 218 4.63 -4.56 14.19
C PRO A 218 4.20 -3.34 15.00
N GLN A 219 4.94 -2.22 14.92
CA GLN A 219 4.62 -0.98 15.61
C GLN A 219 3.35 -0.32 15.07
N GLY A 220 3.22 -0.18 13.74
CA GLY A 220 2.03 0.39 13.11
C GLY A 220 0.79 -0.46 13.34
N PHE A 221 0.92 -1.80 13.30
CA PHE A 221 -0.17 -2.70 13.67
C PHE A 221 -0.57 -2.60 15.15
N SER A 222 0.40 -2.47 16.08
CA SER A 222 0.09 -2.32 17.50
C SER A 222 -0.71 -1.03 17.77
N LEU A 223 -0.36 0.07 17.10
CA LEU A 223 -1.14 1.32 17.11
C LEU A 223 -2.57 1.09 16.59
N ILE A 224 -2.71 0.51 15.40
CA ILE A 224 -4.01 0.17 14.80
C ILE A 224 -4.85 -0.76 15.70
N ARG A 225 -4.23 -1.71 16.39
CA ARG A 225 -4.88 -2.62 17.34
C ARG A 225 -5.37 -1.87 18.59
N GLY A 226 -4.60 -0.91 19.09
CA GLY A 226 -4.98 -0.03 20.20
C GLY A 226 -6.15 0.89 19.84
N VAL A 227 -6.06 1.60 18.71
CA VAL A 227 -7.14 2.44 18.17
C VAL A 227 -8.43 1.64 17.97
N ARG A 228 -8.32 0.41 17.44
CA ARG A 228 -9.48 -0.48 17.29
C ARG A 228 -10.11 -0.82 18.63
N ALA A 229 -9.33 -1.18 19.66
CA ALA A 229 -9.86 -1.54 20.97
C ALA A 229 -10.58 -0.35 21.63
N GLU A 230 -9.90 0.79 21.74
CA GLU A 230 -10.43 2.00 22.38
C GLU A 230 -11.73 2.51 21.75
N LEU A 231 -11.88 2.36 20.44
CA LEU A 231 -13.07 2.84 19.72
C LEU A 231 -14.23 1.84 19.71
N LEU A 232 -13.96 0.53 19.72
CA LEU A 232 -15.01 -0.48 19.96
C LEU A 232 -15.57 -0.36 21.39
N GLU A 233 -14.70 -0.12 22.38
CA GLU A 233 -15.12 0.24 23.75
C GLU A 233 -15.94 1.53 23.81
N ALA A 234 -15.66 2.49 22.91
CA ALA A 234 -16.43 3.72 22.74
C ALA A 234 -17.67 3.56 21.82
N GLY A 235 -18.13 2.33 21.57
CA GLY A 235 -19.36 2.03 20.82
C GLY A 235 -19.29 2.30 19.32
N ALA A 236 -18.10 2.41 18.73
CA ALA A 236 -17.93 2.40 17.29
C ALA A 236 -18.18 0.99 16.71
N GLN A 237 -18.62 0.90 15.46
CA GLN A 237 -18.89 -0.38 14.79
C GLN A 237 -17.85 -0.66 13.71
N MET A 238 -17.46 -1.92 13.51
CA MET A 238 -16.44 -2.26 12.50
C MET A 238 -16.94 -2.02 11.07
N VAL A 239 -16.04 -1.49 10.22
CA VAL A 239 -16.21 -1.48 8.76
C VAL A 239 -15.21 -2.44 8.13
N ALA A 240 -13.91 -2.22 8.36
CA ALA A 240 -12.81 -2.98 7.77
C ALA A 240 -11.51 -2.77 8.60
N PRO A 241 -10.48 -3.64 8.51
CA PRO A 241 -10.42 -4.88 7.73
C PRO A 241 -11.10 -6.07 8.41
N CYS A 242 -11.34 -6.00 9.71
CA CYS A 242 -11.75 -7.14 10.52
C CYS A 242 -13.18 -7.61 10.16
N PRO A 243 -13.42 -8.93 10.10
CA PRO A 243 -14.75 -9.52 9.84
C PRO A 243 -15.68 -9.49 11.06
N ALA A 244 -15.21 -9.02 12.22
CA ALA A 244 -15.95 -9.01 13.47
C ALA A 244 -15.38 -7.97 14.46
N GLU A 245 -16.16 -7.70 15.50
CA GLU A 245 -15.87 -6.76 16.60
C GLU A 245 -15.19 -7.43 17.82
N THR A 246 -14.93 -8.73 17.74
CA THR A 246 -14.23 -9.53 18.77
C THR A 246 -12.77 -9.06 19.02
N PRO A 247 -12.13 -9.44 20.14
CA PRO A 247 -10.70 -9.19 20.36
C PRO A 247 -9.84 -9.68 19.18
N CYS A 248 -8.80 -8.91 18.82
CA CYS A 248 -8.00 -9.23 17.64
C CYS A 248 -7.19 -10.53 17.87
N PRO A 249 -7.33 -11.57 17.03
CA PRO A 249 -6.64 -12.85 17.22
C PRO A 249 -5.17 -12.84 16.76
N ILE A 250 -4.68 -11.72 16.22
CA ILE A 250 -3.26 -11.55 15.86
C ILE A 250 -2.58 -10.78 16.99
N VAL A 251 -1.76 -11.52 17.74
CA VAL A 251 -0.99 -11.05 18.89
C VAL A 251 0.50 -11.04 18.58
N ASP A 252 1.25 -10.30 19.38
CA ASP A 252 2.68 -10.07 19.16
C ASP A 252 3.46 -11.40 19.31
N PRO A 253 4.52 -11.64 18.50
CA PRO A 253 5.19 -10.71 17.59
C PRO A 253 4.62 -10.65 16.16
N ASP A 254 3.51 -11.33 15.85
CA ASP A 254 2.92 -11.29 14.50
C ASP A 254 2.01 -10.06 14.29
N TRP A 255 1.80 -9.63 13.04
CA TRP A 255 1.05 -8.40 12.74
C TRP A 255 0.11 -8.49 11.54
N CYS A 256 -1.07 -7.88 11.67
CA CYS A 256 -2.02 -7.76 10.56
C CYS A 256 -1.64 -6.58 9.66
N HIS A 257 -1.32 -6.87 8.41
CA HIS A 257 -1.01 -5.89 7.37
C HIS A 257 -1.45 -6.40 6.01
N PHE A 258 -1.49 -5.50 5.04
CA PHE A 258 -1.82 -5.73 3.63
C PHE A 258 -0.76 -5.06 2.75
N ALA A 259 -0.95 -5.08 1.43
CA ALA A 259 -0.10 -4.37 0.49
C ALA A 259 -0.91 -3.69 -0.62
N ALA A 260 -0.48 -2.48 -1.01
CA ALA A 260 -0.94 -1.80 -2.21
C ALA A 260 0.22 -1.73 -3.20
N ARG A 261 -0.03 -2.10 -4.47
CA ARG A 261 0.98 -2.01 -5.52
C ARG A 261 1.00 -0.62 -6.13
N VAL A 262 2.12 0.06 -5.94
CA VAL A 262 2.48 1.35 -6.53
C VAL A 262 3.29 1.07 -7.79
N GLU A 263 2.94 1.69 -8.91
CA GLU A 263 3.83 1.70 -10.08
C GLU A 263 4.78 2.91 -9.98
N ARG A 264 6.08 2.67 -10.13
CA ARG A 264 7.11 3.70 -9.96
C ARG A 264 7.32 4.50 -11.24
N SER A 265 7.20 5.82 -11.18
CA SER A 265 7.59 6.70 -12.30
C SER A 265 9.08 6.58 -12.64
N SER A 266 9.47 7.09 -13.82
CA SER A 266 10.87 7.06 -14.27
C SER A 266 11.81 7.77 -13.28
N ILE A 267 11.37 8.91 -12.74
CA ILE A 267 12.13 9.70 -11.77
C ILE A 267 12.12 9.06 -10.38
N HIS A 268 11.00 8.47 -9.93
CA HIS A 268 10.92 7.73 -8.67
C HIS A 268 11.91 6.56 -8.62
N ARG A 269 12.05 5.79 -9.72
CA ARG A 269 13.08 4.75 -9.85
C ARG A 269 14.49 5.31 -9.77
N ARG A 270 14.79 6.38 -10.52
CA ARG A 270 16.12 7.02 -10.56
C ARG A 270 16.53 7.67 -9.24
N VAL A 271 15.58 8.13 -8.42
CA VAL A 271 15.85 8.74 -7.11
C VAL A 271 16.06 7.66 -6.03
N LYS A 272 15.29 6.56 -6.06
CA LYS A 272 15.46 5.42 -5.13
C LYS A 272 16.51 4.38 -5.56
N ASP A 273 17.24 4.61 -6.66
CA ASP A 273 18.11 3.62 -7.33
C ASP A 273 17.44 2.24 -7.52
N ALA A 274 16.15 2.25 -7.86
CA ALA A 274 15.31 1.07 -7.77
C ALA A 274 15.07 0.39 -9.13
N GLU A 275 15.54 -0.86 -9.24
CA GLU A 275 15.43 -1.69 -10.45
C GLU A 275 13.97 -2.01 -10.84
N LEU A 276 13.11 -2.31 -9.86
CA LEU A 276 11.75 -2.74 -10.11
C LEU A 276 10.82 -1.58 -10.48
N GLY A 277 10.01 -1.81 -11.52
CA GLY A 277 8.94 -0.92 -11.99
C GLY A 277 7.82 -0.63 -10.99
N TYR A 278 7.80 -1.29 -9.83
CA TYR A 278 6.75 -1.18 -8.82
C TYR A 278 7.32 -1.29 -7.39
N GLU A 279 6.55 -0.84 -6.41
CA GLU A 279 6.72 -1.21 -4.99
C GLU A 279 5.40 -1.70 -4.37
N ASP A 280 5.48 -2.71 -3.51
CA ASP A 280 4.36 -3.17 -2.70
C ASP A 280 4.41 -2.42 -1.35
N GLU A 281 3.77 -1.25 -1.25
CA GLU A 281 3.69 -0.50 0.01
C GLU A 281 2.84 -1.29 1.01
N LYS A 282 3.43 -1.60 2.16
CA LYS A 282 2.78 -2.34 3.24
C LYS A 282 2.10 -1.40 4.21
N TYR A 283 0.83 -1.66 4.52
CA TYR A 283 0.06 -0.87 5.49
C TYR A 283 -0.76 -1.75 6.43
N SER A 284 -0.97 -1.26 7.64
CA SER A 284 -1.97 -1.72 8.60
C SER A 284 -3.06 -0.65 8.68
N TYR A 285 -4.32 -1.03 8.86
CA TYR A 285 -5.40 -0.04 8.95
C TYR A 285 -6.59 -0.53 9.78
N VAL A 286 -7.43 0.41 10.21
CA VAL A 286 -8.77 0.16 10.75
C VAL A 286 -9.73 1.24 10.25
N ALA A 287 -10.96 0.83 9.95
CA ALA A 287 -12.08 1.68 9.58
C ALA A 287 -13.28 1.31 10.45
N LEU A 288 -13.87 2.32 11.10
CA LEU A 288 -14.97 2.19 12.06
C LEU A 288 -16.07 3.21 11.72
N ALA A 289 -17.33 2.85 11.91
CA ALA A 289 -18.49 3.67 11.59
C ALA A 289 -19.43 3.87 12.79
N ARG A 290 -20.25 4.94 12.71
CA ARG A 290 -21.28 5.29 13.71
C ARG A 290 -22.49 4.37 13.70
N GLU A 291 -22.66 3.63 12.61
CA GLU A 291 -23.74 2.67 12.38
C GLU A 291 -23.16 1.42 11.73
N ALA A 292 -23.81 0.28 11.97
CA ALA A 292 -23.47 -0.99 11.37
C ALA A 292 -23.40 -0.97 9.83
N VAL A 293 -22.53 -1.84 9.32
CA VAL A 293 -22.42 -2.23 7.92
C VAL A 293 -22.33 -3.77 7.85
N ALA A 294 -22.58 -4.34 6.67
CA ALA A 294 -22.42 -5.77 6.48
C ALA A 294 -20.93 -6.17 6.56
N LEU A 295 -20.59 -7.06 7.49
CA LEU A 295 -19.24 -7.63 7.61
C LEU A 295 -19.12 -8.96 6.84
N PRO A 296 -17.97 -9.24 6.23
CA PRO A 296 -17.70 -10.51 5.55
C PRO A 296 -17.52 -11.65 6.56
N ALA A 297 -17.83 -12.89 6.17
CA ALA A 297 -17.58 -14.07 7.01
C ALA A 297 -16.10 -14.22 7.44
N GLY A 298 -15.18 -13.72 6.61
CA GLY A 298 -13.75 -13.72 6.87
C GLY A 298 -12.95 -12.85 5.91
N ARG A 299 -11.66 -12.70 6.22
CA ARG A 299 -10.70 -11.83 5.54
C ARG A 299 -9.39 -12.56 5.29
N VAL A 300 -8.84 -12.53 4.08
CA VAL A 300 -7.55 -13.13 3.74
C VAL A 300 -6.40 -12.27 4.30
N VAL A 301 -5.72 -12.74 5.35
CA VAL A 301 -4.73 -11.95 6.12
C VAL A 301 -3.27 -12.21 5.74
N ARG A 302 -2.99 -13.19 4.86
CA ARG A 302 -1.66 -13.46 4.28
C ARG A 302 -1.78 -13.70 2.77
N ARG A 303 -0.65 -13.73 2.05
CA ARG A 303 -0.64 -14.03 0.60
C ARG A 303 -1.11 -15.49 0.34
N PRO A 304 -2.15 -15.73 -0.48
CA PRO A 304 -2.62 -17.07 -0.83
C PRO A 304 -1.51 -17.98 -1.39
N GLN A 305 -1.37 -19.17 -0.82
CA GLN A 305 -0.38 -20.15 -1.29
C GLN A 305 -1.02 -21.04 -2.37
N GLN A 306 -0.80 -20.72 -3.65
CA GLN A 306 -1.27 -21.55 -4.76
C GLN A 306 -0.27 -22.67 -5.06
N ARG A 307 -0.73 -23.93 -5.00
CA ARG A 307 0.04 -25.16 -5.28
C ARG A 307 -0.72 -26.01 -6.32
N PRO A 308 -0.08 -26.99 -6.99
CA PRO A 308 -0.78 -27.88 -7.93
C PRO A 308 -1.93 -28.64 -7.24
N GLY A 309 -3.17 -28.24 -7.54
CA GLY A 309 -4.38 -28.88 -7.01
C GLY A 309 -4.80 -28.49 -5.58
N LEU A 310 -4.07 -27.60 -4.92
CA LEU A 310 -4.34 -27.11 -3.56
C LEU A 310 -4.08 -25.60 -3.46
N ILE A 311 -4.99 -24.86 -2.83
CA ILE A 311 -4.78 -23.46 -2.43
C ILE A 311 -4.93 -23.39 -0.92
N VAL A 312 -3.99 -22.73 -0.25
CA VAL A 312 -4.05 -22.46 1.19
C VAL A 312 -4.26 -20.96 1.43
N LEU A 313 -5.28 -20.63 2.22
CA LEU A 313 -5.61 -19.26 2.62
C LEU A 313 -5.47 -19.14 4.13
N GLU A 314 -4.63 -18.23 4.62
CA GLU A 314 -4.69 -17.81 6.02
C GLU A 314 -5.73 -16.70 6.14
N THR A 315 -6.74 -16.93 6.97
CA THR A 315 -7.92 -16.07 7.09
C THR A 315 -8.19 -15.69 8.54
N CYS A 316 -8.70 -14.49 8.75
CA CYS A 316 -9.37 -14.11 9.99
C CYS A 316 -10.89 -14.29 9.79
N THR A 317 -11.60 -14.74 10.81
CA THR A 317 -13.07 -14.90 10.85
C THR A 317 -13.59 -14.36 12.19
N ALA A 318 -14.92 -14.31 12.37
CA ALA A 318 -15.49 -13.98 13.69
C ALA A 318 -15.02 -14.94 14.81
N GLY A 319 -14.76 -16.21 14.46
CA GLY A 319 -14.19 -17.23 15.36
C GLY A 319 -12.67 -17.31 15.36
N GLY A 320 -11.95 -16.23 15.02
CA GLY A 320 -10.48 -16.19 15.04
C GLY A 320 -9.81 -16.58 13.72
N LEU A 321 -8.51 -16.93 13.80
CA LEU A 321 -7.69 -17.29 12.64
C LEU A 321 -7.94 -18.72 12.15
N ARG A 322 -7.92 -18.92 10.82
CA ARG A 322 -8.13 -20.23 10.16
C ARG A 322 -7.24 -20.40 8.93
N THR A 323 -6.62 -21.58 8.82
CA THR A 323 -5.88 -22.05 7.64
C THR A 323 -6.80 -22.89 6.74
N GLU A 324 -7.44 -22.24 5.78
CA GLU A 324 -8.37 -22.90 4.86
C GLU A 324 -7.61 -23.63 3.73
N ARG A 325 -7.91 -24.91 3.51
CA ARG A 325 -7.21 -25.78 2.54
C ARG A 325 -8.12 -26.22 1.39
N VAL A 326 -8.24 -25.37 0.38
CA VAL A 326 -9.16 -25.56 -0.75
C VAL A 326 -8.53 -26.46 -1.82
N THR A 327 -9.09 -27.65 -2.03
CA THR A 327 -8.56 -28.63 -3.01
C THR A 327 -9.34 -28.64 -4.31
N LYS A 328 -8.69 -28.99 -5.43
CA LYS A 328 -9.31 -29.09 -6.77
C LYS A 328 -10.42 -30.16 -6.89
N ARG A 329 -10.68 -30.97 -5.84
CA ARG A 329 -11.85 -31.86 -5.78
C ARG A 329 -13.13 -31.04 -5.72
N ASP A 330 -13.15 -30.01 -4.88
CA ASP A 330 -14.13 -28.94 -4.93
C ASP A 330 -13.76 -28.03 -6.11
N ARG A 331 -14.58 -28.07 -7.16
CA ARG A 331 -14.33 -27.27 -8.37
C ARG A 331 -14.75 -25.82 -8.22
N GLU A 332 -15.62 -25.50 -7.27
CA GLU A 332 -16.22 -24.18 -7.09
C GLU A 332 -15.40 -23.34 -6.12
N ALA A 333 -15.20 -23.81 -4.88
CA ALA A 333 -14.35 -23.13 -3.92
C ALA A 333 -12.91 -22.98 -4.46
N PHE A 334 -12.38 -23.96 -5.21
CA PHE A 334 -11.06 -23.84 -5.83
C PHE A 334 -11.01 -22.75 -6.92
N ARG A 335 -12.09 -22.54 -7.68
CA ARG A 335 -12.21 -21.42 -8.64
C ARG A 335 -12.32 -20.08 -7.91
N ALA A 336 -13.05 -20.03 -6.79
CA ALA A 336 -13.17 -18.84 -5.96
C ALA A 336 -11.82 -18.46 -5.32
N ALA A 337 -11.21 -19.39 -4.56
CA ALA A 337 -9.93 -19.22 -3.89
C ALA A 337 -8.80 -18.81 -4.84
N ARG A 338 -8.78 -19.34 -6.08
CA ARG A 338 -7.76 -18.98 -7.08
C ARG A 338 -7.81 -17.52 -7.54
N LYS A 339 -8.97 -16.87 -7.42
CA LYS A 339 -9.15 -15.44 -7.72
C LYS A 339 -8.79 -14.53 -6.54
N ARG A 340 -8.63 -15.08 -5.32
CA ARG A 340 -8.41 -14.26 -4.12
C ARG A 340 -6.99 -13.74 -4.02
N SER A 341 -6.87 -12.51 -3.56
CA SER A 341 -5.64 -11.82 -3.20
C SER A 341 -5.49 -11.65 -1.69
N TRP A 342 -4.30 -11.23 -1.25
CA TRP A 342 -4.09 -10.79 0.13
C TRP A 342 -4.91 -9.52 0.39
N GLY A 343 -5.75 -9.54 1.41
CA GLY A 343 -6.70 -8.46 1.69
C GLY A 343 -8.06 -8.60 1.01
N ASP A 344 -8.35 -9.69 0.32
CA ASP A 344 -9.72 -9.97 -0.15
C ASP A 344 -10.60 -10.55 0.98
N ASP A 345 -11.91 -10.38 0.86
CA ASP A 345 -12.88 -11.11 1.68
C ASP A 345 -12.97 -12.60 1.28
N TRP A 346 -13.22 -13.45 2.27
CA TRP A 346 -13.38 -14.90 2.11
C TRP A 346 -14.53 -15.44 2.96
N GLY A 347 -15.23 -16.41 2.40
CA GLY A 347 -16.15 -17.30 3.10
C GLY A 347 -16.17 -18.63 2.35
N THR A 348 -16.59 -19.70 3.02
CA THR A 348 -16.97 -20.94 2.33
C THR A 348 -18.13 -20.65 1.38
N VAL A 349 -18.00 -21.11 0.14
CA VAL A 349 -19.06 -21.05 -0.89
C VAL A 349 -20.04 -22.20 -0.67
#